data_AF-A0A529AGH5-F1
#
_entry.id   AF-A0A529AGH5-F1
#
_cell.length_a   1.000
_cell.length_b   1.000
_cell.length_c   1.000
_cell.angle_alpha   90.00
_cell.angle_beta   90.00
_cell.angle_gamma   90.00
#
_symmetry.space_group_name_H-M   'P 1'
#
loop_
_entity.id
_entity.type
_entity.pdbx_description
1 polymer ?
#
loop_
_entity_poly.entity_id
_entity_poly.type
_entity_poly.pdbx_seq_one_letter_code
_entity_poly.pdbx_strand_id
1 'polypeptide(L)'
;MDSFEINKLIGGLLGTVFVVFSVGIVSDALFASPAPEKPGFAIEAAEEPAEGGPAAPAAEAKPIADLLANANVEAGAAVFK
;
A
#
# COMPACT_ATOMS: atom_id res chain seq x y z
N MET A 1 31.17 -40.10 -22.47
CA MET A 1 29.82 -39.54 -22.28
C MET A 1 29.50 -38.71 -23.51
N ASP A 2 28.38 -38.98 -24.17
CA ASP A 2 27.89 -38.16 -25.27
C ASP A 2 27.34 -36.84 -24.73
N SER A 3 28.14 -35.77 -24.80
CA SER A 3 27.76 -34.42 -24.36
C SER A 3 26.49 -33.90 -25.02
N PHE A 4 26.08 -34.49 -26.14
CA PHE A 4 24.86 -34.13 -26.87
C PHE A 4 23.60 -34.36 -26.04
N GLU A 5 23.49 -35.48 -25.32
CA GLU A 5 22.31 -35.77 -24.50
C GLU A 5 22.22 -34.86 -23.26
N ILE A 6 23.37 -34.57 -22.64
CA ILE A 6 23.46 -33.67 -21.49
C ILE A 6 23.13 -32.23 -21.91
N ASN A 7 23.69 -31.75 -23.02
CA ASN A 7 23.40 -30.41 -23.53
C ASN A 7 21.94 -30.24 -23.95
N LYS A 8 21.31 -31.28 -24.49
CA LYS A 8 19.88 -31.26 -24.83
C LYS A 8 19.02 -31.11 -23.58
N LEU A 9 19.33 -31.86 -22.52
CA LEU A 9 18.62 -31.76 -21.24
C LEU A 9 18.79 -30.38 -20.60
N ILE A 10 20.03 -29.87 -20.56
CA ILE A 10 20.33 -28.54 -20.03
C ILE A 10 19.65 -27.45 -20.87
N GLY A 11 19.68 -27.57 -22.20
CA GLY A 11 19.00 -26.63 -23.09
C GLY A 11 17.48 -26.62 -22.88
N GLY A 12 16.87 -27.79 -22.69
CA GLY A 12 15.46 -27.90 -22.34
C GLY A 12 15.13 -27.23 -21.01
N LEU A 13 15.95 -27.49 -19.97
CA LEU A 13 15.79 -26.88 -18.65
C LEU A 13 15.96 -25.35 -18.69
N LEU A 14 16.99 -24.86 -19.36
CA LEU A 14 17.24 -23.42 -19.48
C LEU A 14 16.15 -22.74 -20.30
N GLY A 15 15.66 -23.39 -21.36
CA GLY A 15 14.55 -22.91 -22.16
C GLY A 15 13.26 -22.77 -21.35
N THR A 16 12.92 -23.76 -20.53
CA THR A 16 11.72 -23.67 -19.68
C THR A 16 11.84 -22.58 -18.62
N VAL A 17 13.00 -22.47 -17.96
CA VAL A 17 13.27 -21.38 -17.01
C VAL A 17 13.13 -20.02 -17.68
N PHE A 18 13.70 -19.84 -18.87
CA PHE A 18 13.59 -18.60 -19.63
C PHE A 18 12.14 -18.21 -19.94
N VAL A 19 11.31 -19.18 -20.35
CA VAL A 19 9.88 -18.95 -20.62
C VAL A 19 9.13 -18.56 -19.34
N VAL A 20 9.34 -19.27 -18.24
CA VAL A 20 8.68 -18.95 -16.96
C VAL A 20 9.02 -17.54 -16.48
N PHE A 21 10.31 -17.17 -16.52
CA PHE A 21 10.74 -15.83 -16.10
C PHE A 21 10.20 -14.74 -17.00
N SER A 22 10.24 -14.93 -18.32
CA SER A 22 9.74 -13.92 -19.27
C SER A 22 8.24 -13.68 -19.10
N VAL A 23 7.44 -14.73 -18.90
CA VAL A 23 6.00 -14.57 -18.59
C VAL A 23 5.78 -13.83 -17.28
N GLY A 24 6.58 -14.11 -16.24
CA GLY A 24 6.51 -13.41 -14.96
C GLY A 24 6.77 -11.91 -15.10
N ILE A 25 7.88 -11.54 -15.76
CA ILE A 25 8.25 -10.13 -15.98
C ILE A 25 7.18 -9.39 -16.80
N VAL A 26 6.66 -10.03 -17.86
CA VAL A 26 5.59 -9.45 -18.68
C VAL A 26 4.32 -9.26 -17.85
N SER A 27 3.97 -10.22 -17.00
CA SER A 27 2.80 -10.12 -16.13
C SER A 27 2.94 -8.98 -15.13
N ASP A 28 4.09 -8.87 -14.47
CA ASP A 28 4.38 -7.78 -13.53
C ASP A 28 4.32 -6.41 -14.23
N ALA A 29 4.85 -6.31 -15.45
CA ALA A 29 4.79 -5.08 -16.23
C ALA A 29 3.36 -4.72 -16.66
N LEU A 30 2.56 -5.71 -17.06
CA LEU A 30 1.17 -5.50 -17.47
C LEU A 30 0.25 -5.12 -16.31
N PHE A 31 0.49 -5.68 -15.13
CA PHE A 31 -0.29 -5.43 -13.91
C PHE A 31 0.40 -4.48 -12.93
N ALA A 32 1.40 -3.73 -13.39
CA ALA A 32 2.07 -2.73 -12.59
C ALA A 32 1.07 -1.63 -12.21
N SER A 33 0.78 -1.51 -10.91
CA SER A 33 -0.04 -0.43 -10.35
C SER A 33 0.87 0.55 -9.61
N PRO A 34 1.42 1.59 -10.28
CA PRO A 34 2.22 2.59 -9.61
C PRO A 34 1.33 3.34 -8.60
N ALA A 35 1.85 3.55 -7.40
CA ALA A 35 1.20 4.44 -6.45
C ALA A 35 1.14 5.86 -7.06
N PRO A 36 0.02 6.58 -6.92
CA PRO A 36 -0.12 7.91 -7.49
C PRO A 36 0.90 8.87 -6.87
N GLU A 37 1.67 9.56 -7.71
CA GLU A 37 2.70 10.53 -7.28
C GLU A 37 2.12 11.73 -6.50
N LYS A 38 0.82 12.00 -6.66
CA LYS A 38 0.07 13.00 -5.91
C LYS A 38 -1.18 12.32 -5.35
N PRO A 39 -1.36 12.25 -4.02
CA PRO A 39 -2.59 11.71 -3.44
C PRO A 39 -3.77 12.54 -3.95
N GLY A 40 -4.77 11.87 -4.56
CA GLY A 40 -5.92 12.52 -5.22
C GLY A 40 -6.78 13.39 -4.31
N PHE A 41 -6.56 13.31 -3.00
CA PHE A 41 -6.94 14.30 -2.00
C PHE A 41 -5.76 14.48 -1.05
N ALA A 42 -5.23 15.70 -0.93
CA ALA A 42 -4.49 16.09 0.25
C ALA A 42 -5.52 16.20 1.38
N ILE A 43 -5.83 15.08 2.03
CA ILE A 43 -6.46 15.16 3.34
C ILE A 43 -5.36 15.69 4.25
N GLU A 44 -5.41 16.97 4.62
CA GLU A 44 -4.73 17.49 5.82
C GLU A 44 -5.40 16.87 7.06
N ALA A 45 -5.47 15.55 7.12
CA ALA A 45 -5.62 14.83 8.36
C ALA A 45 -4.21 14.80 8.92
N ALA A 46 -4.03 15.45 10.07
CA ALA A 46 -2.79 15.41 10.82
C ALA A 46 -2.23 13.98 10.77
N GLU A 47 -1.01 13.89 10.25
CA GLU A 47 -0.23 12.68 10.06
C GLU A 47 -0.38 11.76 11.29
N GLU A 48 -1.06 10.63 11.10
CA GLU A 48 -0.97 9.54 12.06
C GLU A 48 0.48 9.02 11.93
N PRO A 49 1.31 9.13 12.97
CA PRO A 49 2.72 8.87 12.85
C PRO A 49 2.93 7.41 12.42
N ALA A 50 3.87 7.24 11.49
CA ALA A 50 4.43 5.94 11.15
C ALA A 50 4.73 5.13 12.42
N GLU A 51 4.43 3.83 12.36
CA GLU A 51 4.75 2.85 13.41
C GLU A 51 6.14 3.12 14.00
N GLY A 52 6.19 3.60 15.25
CA GLY A 52 7.44 3.70 16.01
C GLY A 52 7.75 5.01 16.73
N GLY A 53 6.93 6.07 16.60
CA GLY A 53 7.06 7.28 17.42
C GLY A 53 6.31 7.17 18.76
N PRO A 54 6.81 7.74 19.88
CA PRO A 54 6.06 7.74 21.13
C PRO A 54 4.72 8.46 20.93
N ALA A 55 3.63 7.74 21.15
CA ALA A 55 2.27 8.25 20.99
C ALA A 55 2.10 9.54 21.81
N ALA A 56 1.62 10.60 21.15
CA ALA A 56 1.07 11.73 21.87
C ALA A 56 -0.03 11.22 22.81
N PRO A 57 -0.12 11.71 24.06
CA PRO A 57 -1.08 11.22 25.01
C PRO A 57 -2.47 11.29 24.41
N ALA A 58 -3.12 10.12 24.32
CA ALA A 58 -4.50 10.02 23.88
C ALA A 58 -5.32 11.02 24.71
N ALA A 59 -6.03 11.91 24.01
CA ALA A 59 -6.94 12.83 24.67
C ALA A 59 -7.87 12.01 25.58
N GLU A 60 -7.99 12.42 26.84
CA GLU A 60 -8.83 11.75 27.82
C GLU A 60 -10.21 11.50 27.21
N ALA A 61 -10.65 10.24 27.22
CA ALA A 61 -11.94 9.84 26.70
C ALA A 61 -13.05 10.47 27.55
N LYS A 62 -13.44 11.70 27.21
CA LYS A 62 -14.56 12.38 27.85
C LYS A 62 -15.83 11.56 27.58
N PRO A 63 -16.68 11.33 28.58
CA PRO A 63 -17.97 10.68 28.39
C PRO A 63 -18.75 11.34 27.25
N ILE A 64 -19.40 10.53 26.42
CA ILE A 64 -20.20 11.02 25.28
C ILE A 64 -21.26 12.04 25.74
N ALA A 65 -21.80 11.89 26.95
CA ALA A 65 -22.75 12.85 27.54
C ALA A 65 -22.18 14.28 27.63
N ASP A 66 -20.91 14.43 28.02
CA ASP A 66 -20.27 15.75 28.14
C ASP A 66 -19.97 16.34 26.76
N LEU A 67 -19.67 15.50 25.77
CA LEU A 67 -19.45 15.91 24.39
C LEU A 67 -20.75 16.41 23.75
N LEU A 68 -21.86 15.71 23.99
CA LEU A 68 -23.18 16.12 23.48
C LEU A 68 -23.70 17.38 24.17
N ALA A 69 -23.44 17.54 25.47
CA ALA A 69 -23.84 18.74 26.22
C ALA A 69 -23.14 20.02 25.72
N ASN A 70 -21.90 19.90 25.25
CA ASN A 70 -21.10 21.02 24.75
C ASN A 70 -21.09 21.12 23.21
N ALA A 71 -21.87 20.30 22.50
CA ALA A 71 -21.94 20.32 21.05
C ALA A 71 -22.66 21.58 20.54
N ASN A 72 -22.11 22.20 19.50
CA ASN A 72 -22.64 23.40 18.87
C ASN A 72 -22.87 23.13 17.37
N VAL A 73 -24.07 23.45 16.87
CA VAL A 73 -24.49 23.17 15.49
C VAL A 73 -23.83 24.12 14.50
N GLU A 74 -23.68 25.38 14.87
CA GLU A 74 -23.00 26.42 14.07
C GLU A 74 -21.50 26.09 13.89
N ALA A 75 -20.86 25.49 14.90
CA ALA A 75 -19.48 25.03 14.80
C ALA A 75 -19.31 23.86 13.82
N GLY A 76 -20.27 22.93 13.76
CA GLY A 76 -20.28 21.84 12.77
C GLY A 76 -20.52 22.32 11.35
N ALA A 77 -21.36 23.36 11.18
CA ALA A 77 -21.63 23.96 9.87
C ALA A 77 -20.38 24.65 9.26
N ALA A 78 -19.46 25.14 10.09
CA ALA A 78 -18.22 25.77 9.61
C ALA A 78 -17.16 24.75 9.13
N VAL A 79 -17.23 23.51 9.59
CA VAL A 79 -16.31 22.41 9.21
C VAL A 79 -16.75 21.73 7.92
N PHE A 80 -18.06 21.71 7.63
CA PHE A 80 -18.58 21.21 6.38
C PHE A 80 -18.50 22.29 5.29
N LYS A 81 -17.38 22.31 4.56
CA LYS A 81 -17.17 23.17 3.40
C LYS A 81 -16.92 22.35 2.15
#